data_AF-A0A3D1J8S1-F1
#
_entry.id   AF-A0A3D1J8S1-F1
#
_cell.length_a   1.000
_cell.length_b   1.000
_cell.length_c   1.000
_cell.angle_alpha   90.00
_cell.angle_beta   90.00
_cell.angle_gamma   90.00
#
_symmetry.space_group_name_H-M   'P 1'
#
loop_
_entity.id
_entity.type
_entity.pdbx_description
1 polymer ?
#
loop_
_entity_poly.entity_id
_entity_poly.type
_entity_poly.pdbx_seq_one_letter_code
_entity_poly.pdbx_strand_id
1 'polypeptide(L)'
;MHIEIKRRTGFFGMASPIKLIQVGQPIASISHDQSQLVTIDPSQPLTVKLMMLRSQHYRVKHGMVPDKLEIVLNPQLKQFYFLSYGLFFVFAGLSGLFYTQGWLWPLLIMLIVLYGVGLRYFLVRGYLIREVE
;
A
#
# COMPACT_ATOMS: atom_id res chain seq x y z
N MET A 1 20.62 15.24 2.99
CA MET A 1 21.37 14.01 2.67
C MET A 1 20.79 13.41 1.39
N HIS A 2 21.59 12.85 0.47
CA HIS A 2 21.10 12.25 -0.77
C HIS A 2 20.95 10.74 -0.63
N ILE A 3 19.77 10.19 -0.93
CA ILE A 3 19.50 8.74 -0.92
C ILE A 3 18.94 8.35 -2.29
N GLU A 4 19.35 7.20 -2.82
CA GLU A 4 18.72 6.61 -3.99
C GLU A 4 17.42 5.92 -3.57
N ILE A 5 16.29 6.39 -4.09
CA ILE A 5 14.98 5.79 -3.82
C ILE A 5 14.51 5.06 -5.06
N LYS A 6 14.30 3.76 -4.93
CA LYS A 6 13.82 2.89 -5.99
C LYS A 6 12.41 2.41 -5.69
N ARG A 7 11.53 2.52 -6.69
CA ARG A 7 10.19 1.96 -6.61
C ARG A 7 10.20 0.50 -7.08
N ARG A 8 9.67 -0.42 -6.26
CA ARG A 8 9.40 -1.82 -6.62
C ARG A 8 8.01 -2.26 -6.17
N THR A 9 6.98 -1.75 -6.85
CA THR A 9 5.58 -2.08 -6.54
C THR A 9 4.99 -3.16 -7.44
N GLY A 10 5.77 -3.67 -8.42
CA GLY A 10 5.29 -4.64 -9.40
C GLY A 10 4.11 -4.08 -10.21
N PHE A 11 3.13 -4.93 -10.52
CA PHE A 11 1.93 -4.56 -11.29
C PHE A 11 1.03 -3.52 -10.62
N PHE A 12 1.11 -3.34 -9.31
CA PHE A 12 0.22 -2.45 -8.60
C PHE A 12 0.63 -0.98 -8.77
N GLY A 13 -0.30 -0.17 -9.28
CA GLY A 13 -0.16 1.27 -9.42
C GLY A 13 0.78 1.74 -10.54
N MET A 14 1.12 0.88 -11.52
CA MET A 14 2.08 1.20 -12.59
C MET A 14 1.79 2.52 -13.32
N ALA A 15 0.52 2.82 -13.56
CA ALA A 15 0.09 4.00 -14.30
C ALA A 15 0.19 5.33 -13.53
N SER A 16 0.61 5.32 -12.26
CA SER A 16 0.62 6.52 -11.43
C SER A 16 1.91 6.63 -10.64
N PRO A 17 2.53 7.82 -10.59
CA PRO A 17 3.76 8.01 -9.84
C PRO A 17 3.47 8.03 -8.33
N ILE A 18 4.41 7.49 -7.57
CA ILE A 18 4.35 7.48 -6.11
C ILE A 18 4.95 8.77 -5.58
N LYS A 19 4.25 9.44 -4.68
CA LYS A 19 4.73 10.67 -4.04
C LYS A 19 5.47 10.32 -2.76
N LEU A 20 6.70 10.80 -2.66
CA LEU A 20 7.45 10.81 -1.42
C LEU A 20 7.13 12.11 -0.67
N ILE A 21 6.78 11.98 0.61
CA ILE A 21 6.29 13.08 1.45
C ILE A 21 7.18 13.17 2.69
N GLN A 22 7.63 14.38 2.99
CA GLN A 22 8.36 14.72 4.21
C GLN A 22 7.72 15.98 4.82
N VAL A 23 7.40 15.94 6.12
CA VAL A 23 6.70 17.05 6.82
C VAL A 23 5.43 17.51 6.09
N GLY A 24 4.68 16.54 5.56
CA GLY A 24 3.42 16.80 4.85
C GLY A 24 3.56 17.37 3.42
N GLN A 25 4.78 17.72 2.98
CA GLN A 25 5.03 18.24 1.63
C GLN A 25 5.61 17.14 0.71
N PRO A 26 5.15 17.06 -0.55
CA PRO A 26 5.73 16.14 -1.53
C PRO A 26 7.13 16.63 -1.95
N ILE A 27 8.15 15.80 -1.72
CA ILE A 27 9.55 16.11 -2.03
C ILE A 27 10.05 15.43 -3.31
N ALA A 28 9.42 14.33 -3.72
CA ALA A 28 9.75 13.62 -4.96
C ALA A 28 8.54 12.84 -5.49
N SER A 29 8.58 12.50 -6.77
CA SER A 29 7.54 11.75 -7.47
C SER A 29 8.19 10.68 -8.34
N ILE A 30 8.04 9.41 -7.96
CA ILE A 30 8.80 8.29 -8.52
C ILE A 30 7.87 7.45 -9.40
N SER A 31 8.16 7.39 -10.70
CA SER A 31 7.40 6.60 -11.66
C SER A 31 7.66 5.11 -11.49
N HIS A 32 6.88 4.28 -12.19
CA HIS A 32 6.99 2.83 -12.12
C HIS A 32 8.40 2.34 -12.46
N ASP A 33 8.93 1.44 -11.62
CA ASP A 33 10.28 0.85 -11.68
C ASP A 33 11.45 1.85 -11.87
N GLN A 34 11.22 3.12 -11.49
CA GLN A 34 12.24 4.16 -11.55
C GLN A 34 13.05 4.24 -10.25
N SER A 35 14.33 4.59 -10.40
CA SER A 35 15.19 5.07 -9.31
C SER A 35 15.37 6.58 -9.42
N GLN A 36 15.35 7.29 -8.29
CA GLN A 36 15.63 8.71 -8.24
C GLN A 36 16.48 9.05 -7.00
N LEU A 37 17.52 9.87 -7.20
CA LEU A 37 18.26 10.48 -6.10
C LEU A 37 17.44 11.64 -5.52
N VAL A 38 17.17 11.58 -4.22
CA VAL A 38 16.36 12.58 -3.52
C VAL A 38 17.10 13.09 -2.30
N THR A 39 17.06 14.40 -2.08
CA THR A 39 17.57 15.02 -0.87
C THR A 39 16.52 14.90 0.23
N ILE A 40 16.86 14.24 1.34
CA ILE A 40 16.01 14.12 2.52
C ILE A 40 16.67 14.69 3.78
N ASP A 41 15.85 15.13 4.73
CA ASP A 41 16.25 15.41 6.11
C ASP A 41 16.15 14.13 6.95
N PRO A 42 17.25 13.58 7.50
CA PRO A 42 17.23 12.35 8.29
C PRO A 42 16.50 12.49 9.63
N SER A 43 16.32 13.71 10.14
CA SER A 43 15.62 13.97 11.41
C SER A 43 14.10 13.89 11.28
N GLN A 44 13.57 13.94 10.06
CA GLN A 44 12.15 14.03 9.79
C GLN A 44 11.57 12.72 9.25
N PRO A 45 10.33 12.35 9.62
CA PRO A 45 9.71 11.12 9.13
C PRO A 45 9.41 11.21 7.63
N LEU A 46 9.73 10.12 6.94
CA LEU A 46 9.43 9.91 5.54
C LEU A 46 8.12 9.13 5.40
N THR A 47 7.29 9.52 4.45
CA THR A 47 6.04 8.82 4.13
C THR A 47 5.86 8.72 2.64
N VAL A 48 5.33 7.61 2.19
CA VAL A 48 5.01 7.38 0.78
C VAL A 48 3.50 7.43 0.59
N LYS A 49 3.04 8.04 -0.49
CA LYS A 49 1.61 8.12 -0.83
C LYS A 49 1.37 7.84 -2.31
N LEU A 50 0.41 6.97 -2.59
CA LEU A 50 -0.20 6.79 -3.91
C LEU A 50 -1.72 6.82 -3.75
N MET A 51 -2.37 7.80 -4.38
CA MET A 51 -3.81 8.03 -4.23
C MET A 51 -4.22 8.10 -2.74
N MET A 52 -5.07 7.17 -2.28
CA MET A 52 -5.52 7.08 -0.88
C MET A 52 -4.57 6.25 0.00
N LEU A 53 -3.76 5.37 -0.58
CA LEU A 53 -2.84 4.49 0.14
C LEU A 53 -1.59 5.25 0.57
N ARG A 54 -1.18 5.03 1.81
CA ARG A 54 0.03 5.60 2.42
C ARG A 54 0.88 4.51 3.07
N SER A 55 2.18 4.78 3.23
CA SER A 55 3.04 4.00 4.13
C SER A 55 2.86 4.44 5.57
N GLN A 56 3.37 3.63 6.49
CA GLN A 56 3.69 4.10 7.84
C GLN A 56 4.83 5.13 7.78
N HIS A 57 4.96 5.92 8.84
CA HIS A 57 6.09 6.84 8.99
C HIS A 57 7.37 6.03 9.16
N TYR A 58 8.30 6.23 8.23
CA TYR A 58 9.64 5.68 8.31
C TYR A 58 10.57 6.75 8.87
N ARG A 59 11.38 6.39 9.87
CA ARG A 59 12.44 7.25 10.41
C ARG A 59 13.76 6.57 10.14
N VAL A 60 14.71 7.33 9.58
CA VAL A 60 16.08 6.88 9.41
C VAL A 60 16.65 6.58 10.80
N LYS A 61 17.22 5.39 10.99
CA LYS A 61 17.83 5.02 12.28
C LYS A 61 19.09 5.86 12.49
N HIS A 62 19.25 6.41 13.69
CA HIS A 62 20.44 7.18 14.05
C HIS A 62 21.69 6.31 13.85
N GLY A 63 22.65 6.79 13.04
CA GLY A 63 23.94 6.14 12.80
C GLY A 63 23.97 5.08 11.68
N MET A 64 22.83 4.71 11.10
CA MET A 64 22.75 3.81 9.94
C MET A 64 22.07 4.57 8.81
N VAL A 65 22.88 5.07 7.90
CA VAL A 65 22.43 5.91 6.81
C VAL A 65 22.35 5.02 5.56
N PRO A 66 21.14 4.60 5.13
CA PRO A 66 21.02 3.71 3.98
C PRO A 66 21.32 4.48 2.70
N ASP A 67 22.23 3.95 1.88
CA ASP A 67 22.54 4.50 0.55
C ASP A 67 21.34 4.33 -0.40
N LYS A 68 20.54 3.28 -0.18
CA LYS A 68 19.40 2.92 -1.02
C LYS A 68 18.15 2.58 -0.20
N LEU A 69 17.01 3.16 -0.60
CA LEU A 69 15.69 2.82 -0.08
C LEU A 69 14.81 2.23 -1.19
N GLU A 70 14.12 1.14 -0.87
CA GLU A 70 13.12 0.54 -1.76
C GLU A 70 11.71 0.75 -1.22
N ILE A 71 10.85 1.28 -2.10
CA ILE A 71 9.41 1.40 -1.85
C ILE A 71 8.74 0.16 -2.42
N VAL A 72 8.18 -0.67 -1.54
CA VAL A 72 7.48 -1.89 -1.93
C VAL A 72 6.01 -1.84 -1.50
N LEU A 73 5.15 -2.51 -2.26
CA LEU A 73 3.77 -2.75 -1.83
C LEU A 73 3.77 -3.68 -0.63
N ASN A 74 2.92 -3.42 0.37
CA ASN A 74 2.78 -4.32 1.51
C ASN A 74 2.27 -5.71 1.03
N PRO A 75 3.01 -6.80 1.27
CA PRO A 75 2.58 -8.15 0.89
C PRO A 75 1.24 -8.56 1.50
N GLN A 76 0.94 -8.07 2.71
CA GLN A 76 -0.34 -8.33 3.37
C GLN A 76 -1.51 -7.65 2.64
N LEU A 77 -1.30 -6.45 2.07
CA LEU A 77 -2.32 -5.80 1.23
C LEU A 77 -2.56 -6.61 -0.05
N LYS A 78 -1.49 -7.13 -0.67
CA LYS A 78 -1.62 -8.02 -1.83
C LYS A 78 -2.43 -9.27 -1.49
N GLN A 79 -2.14 -9.93 -0.36
CA GLN A 79 -2.91 -11.08 0.12
C GLN A 79 -4.37 -10.73 0.39
N PHE A 80 -4.64 -9.60 1.07
CA PHE A 80 -5.99 -9.11 1.33
C PHE A 80 -6.78 -8.88 0.03
N TYR A 81 -6.15 -8.27 -0.98
CA TYR A 81 -6.76 -8.07 -2.29
C TYR A 81 -7.19 -9.40 -2.93
N PHE A 82 -6.28 -10.37 -3.05
CA PHE A 82 -6.64 -11.66 -3.66
C PHE A 82 -7.66 -12.46 -2.84
N LEU A 83 -7.57 -12.43 -1.51
CA LEU A 83 -8.51 -13.11 -0.63
C LEU A 83 -9.92 -12.51 -0.76
N SER A 84 -10.01 -11.18 -0.71
CA SER A 84 -11.29 -10.47 -0.84
C SER A 84 -11.94 -10.71 -2.20
N TYR A 85 -11.13 -10.68 -3.28
CA TYR A 85 -11.61 -10.98 -4.63
C TYR A 85 -12.10 -12.44 -4.75
N GLY A 86 -11.35 -13.41 -4.23
CA GLY A 86 -11.76 -14.81 -4.20
C GLY A 86 -13.06 -15.04 -3.41
N LEU A 87 -13.17 -14.45 -2.22
CA LEU A 87 -14.39 -14.50 -1.40
C LEU A 87 -15.59 -13.89 -2.14
N PHE A 88 -15.40 -12.77 -2.84
CA PHE A 88 -16.45 -12.15 -3.63
C PHE A 88 -16.93 -13.06 -4.77
N PHE A 89 -16.02 -13.72 -5.49
CA PHE A 89 -16.39 -14.68 -6.55
C PHE A 89 -17.14 -15.89 -6.01
N VAL A 90 -16.68 -16.45 -4.89
CA VAL A 90 -17.36 -17.56 -4.22
C VAL A 90 -18.77 -17.13 -3.79
N PHE A 91 -18.90 -15.96 -3.17
CA PHE A 91 -20.20 -15.44 -2.77
C PHE A 91 -21.11 -15.17 -3.97
N ALA A 92 -20.59 -14.56 -5.04
CA ALA A 92 -21.36 -14.32 -6.26
C ALA A 92 -21.88 -15.63 -6.88
N GLY A 93 -21.03 -16.65 -6.98
CA GLY A 93 -21.43 -17.97 -7.44
C GLY A 93 -22.51 -18.61 -6.57
N LEU A 94 -22.34 -18.60 -5.25
CA LEU A 94 -23.33 -19.12 -4.31
C LEU A 94 -24.64 -18.34 -4.37
N SER A 95 -24.59 -17.02 -4.47
CA SER A 95 -25.78 -16.17 -4.57
C SER A 95 -26.56 -16.40 -5.87
N GLY A 96 -25.86 -16.71 -6.97
CA GLY A 96 -26.49 -17.12 -8.23
C GLY A 96 -27.17 -18.49 -8.13
N LEU A 97 -26.58 -19.43 -7.38
CA LEU A 97 -27.13 -20.77 -7.18
C LEU A 97 -28.30 -20.78 -6.17
N PHE A 98 -28.31 -19.88 -5.21
CA PHE A 98 -29.25 -19.86 -4.08
C PHE A 98 -30.00 -18.52 -3.94
N TYR A 99 -30.32 -17.89 -5.09
CA TYR A 99 -30.86 -16.53 -5.21
C TYR A 99 -32.10 -16.21 -4.33
N THR A 100 -32.83 -17.23 -3.88
CA THR A 100 -34.06 -17.09 -3.07
C THR A 100 -33.84 -17.20 -1.55
N GLN A 101 -32.62 -17.47 -1.08
CA GLN A 101 -32.38 -17.68 0.35
C GLN A 101 -31.97 -16.39 1.07
N GLY A 102 -32.89 -15.85 1.87
CA GLY A 102 -32.73 -14.58 2.59
C GLY A 102 -31.55 -14.53 3.58
N TRP A 103 -31.04 -15.67 4.05
CA TRP A 103 -29.89 -15.73 4.97
C TRP A 103 -28.56 -15.31 4.34
N LEU A 104 -28.48 -15.24 3.01
CA LEU A 104 -27.29 -14.78 2.30
C LEU A 104 -27.08 -13.26 2.45
N TRP A 105 -28.14 -12.49 2.72
CA TRP A 105 -28.05 -11.04 2.88
C TRP A 105 -27.24 -10.60 4.12
N PRO A 106 -27.49 -11.12 5.34
CA PRO A 106 -26.63 -10.85 6.49
C PRO A 106 -25.15 -11.21 6.25
N LEU A 107 -24.89 -12.32 5.56
CA LEU A 107 -23.54 -12.75 5.23
C LEU A 107 -22.85 -11.75 4.30
N LEU A 108 -23.55 -11.27 3.27
CA LEU A 108 -23.06 -10.23 2.37
C LEU A 108 -22.73 -8.94 3.13
N ILE A 109 -23.64 -8.48 3.99
CA ILE A 109 -23.44 -7.27 4.80
C ILE A 109 -22.20 -7.43 5.67
N MET A 110 -22.04 -8.57 6.34
CA MET A 110 -20.85 -8.86 7.15
C MET A 110 -19.56 -8.81 6.31
N LEU A 111 -19.55 -9.40 5.11
CA LEU A 111 -18.40 -9.38 4.21
C LEU A 111 -18.04 -7.95 3.77
N ILE A 112 -19.03 -7.12 3.46
CA ILE A 112 -18.82 -5.70 3.11
C ILE A 112 -18.20 -4.94 4.28
N VAL A 113 -18.70 -5.16 5.50
CA VAL A 113 -18.15 -4.52 6.72
C VAL A 113 -16.70 -4.94 6.96
N LEU A 114 -16.41 -6.25 6.89
CA LEU A 114 -15.04 -6.76 7.05
C LEU A 114 -14.09 -6.22 5.99
N TYR A 115 -14.54 -6.15 4.74
CA TYR A 115 -13.78 -5.54 3.66
C TYR A 115 -13.50 -4.06 3.93
N GLY A 116 -14.50 -3.29 4.37
CA GLY A 116 -14.34 -1.88 4.73
C GLY A 116 -13.34 -1.66 5.87
N VAL A 117 -13.38 -2.50 6.91
CA VAL A 117 -12.42 -2.48 8.02
C VAL A 117 -11.00 -2.79 7.53
N GLY A 118 -10.85 -3.84 6.71
CA GLY A 118 -9.57 -4.20 6.11
C GLY A 118 -9.00 -3.10 5.22
N LEU A 119 -9.84 -2.51 4.35
CA LEU A 119 -9.47 -1.39 3.50
C LEU A 119 -8.96 -0.21 4.34
N ARG A 120 -9.70 0.19 5.37
CA ARG A 120 -9.29 1.27 6.29
C ARG A 120 -7.96 0.98 6.97
N TYR A 121 -7.74 -0.25 7.40
CA TYR A 121 -6.47 -0.67 8.01
C TYR A 121 -5.30 -0.52 7.02
N PHE A 122 -5.48 -0.90 5.75
CA PHE A 122 -4.44 -0.81 4.74
C PHE A 122 -4.26 0.58 4.13
N LEU A 123 -5.20 1.53 4.30
CA LEU A 123 -5.04 2.91 3.83
C LEU A 123 -3.76 3.58 4.35
N VAL A 124 -3.32 3.24 5.56
CA VAL A 124 -2.08 3.79 6.17
C VAL A 124 -0.91 2.78 6.19
N ARG A 125 -1.12 1.58 5.65
CA ARG A 125 -0.14 0.47 5.63
C ARG A 125 0.03 -0.12 4.23
N GLY A 126 -0.30 0.64 3.19
CA GLY A 126 -0.31 0.15 1.82
C GLY A 126 1.08 -0.08 1.26
N TYR A 127 2.06 0.69 1.73
CA TYR A 127 3.45 0.64 1.30
C TYR A 127 4.40 0.45 2.47
N LEU A 128 5.53 -0.18 2.19
CA LEU A 128 6.65 -0.34 3.10
C LEU A 128 7.88 0.32 2.48
N ILE A 129 8.65 1.00 3.31
CA ILE A 129 9.96 1.56 2.96
C ILE A 129 10.99 0.59 3.54
N ARG A 130 11.84 0.01 2.69
CA ARG A 130 12.87 -0.95 3.05
C ARG A 130 14.25 -0.37 2.77
N GLU A 131 15.18 -0.66 3.65
CA GLU A 131 16.61 -0.40 3.45
C GLU A 131 17.18 -1.52 2.58
N VAL A 132 18.04 -1.18 1.63
CA VAL A 132 18.78 -2.13 0.81
C VAL A 132 20.25 -1.78 0.93
N GLU A 133 21.04 -2.77 1.36
CA GLU A 133 22.52 -2.71 1.37
C GLU A 133 23.08 -2.78 -0.06
#